data_AF-A0AAE1U846-F1
#
_entry.id   AF-A0AAE1U846-F1
#
_cell.length_a   1.000
_cell.length_b   1.000
_cell.length_c   1.000
_cell.angle_alpha   90.00
_cell.angle_beta   90.00
_cell.angle_gamma   90.00
#
_symmetry.space_group_name_H-M   'P 1'
#
loop_
_entity.id
_entity.type
_entity.pdbx_description
1 polymer ?
#
loop_
_entity_poly.entity_id
_entity_poly.type
_entity_poly.pdbx_seq_one_letter_code
_entity_poly.pdbx_strand_id
1 'polypeptide(L)'
;MLKKIREDEATVISILPLWPTQGWFPLALKLLAEHPFLLLRGSLVLLQVPGLTHPQAAKLRMTAMILSGNPLKKQGLSKEVAEFLLRVASRDTLRRWTRDLMKDAGIDLSIFAPHSTRSAATSKATMTLPLSTILETVGWSQESTFARHYKKPLCKQGQFGEAVLA
;
A
#
# COMPACT_ATOMS: atom_id res chain seq x y z
N MET A 1 -5.58 -11.78 -6.76
CA MET A 1 -5.85 -10.47 -6.13
C MET A 1 -7.12 -9.80 -6.68
N LEU A 2 -7.17 -9.33 -7.93
CA LEU A 2 -8.35 -8.59 -8.45
C LEU A 2 -9.67 -9.37 -8.41
N LYS A 3 -9.62 -10.69 -8.68
CA LYS A 3 -10.79 -11.57 -8.53
C LYS A 3 -11.28 -11.62 -7.08
N LYS A 4 -10.35 -11.73 -6.13
CA LYS A 4 -10.64 -11.76 -4.69
C LYS A 4 -11.25 -10.45 -4.19
N ILE A 5 -10.78 -9.29 -4.67
CA ILE A 5 -11.40 -7.99 -4.37
C ILE A 5 -12.89 -7.98 -4.78
N ARG A 6 -13.20 -8.58 -5.94
CA ARG A 6 -14.57 -8.70 -6.42
C ARG A 6 -15.39 -9.70 -5.60
N GLU A 7 -14.83 -10.87 -5.30
CA GLU A 7 -15.48 -11.95 -4.56
C GLU A 7 -15.79 -11.54 -3.11
N ASP A 8 -14.84 -10.87 -2.46
CA ASP A 8 -14.98 -10.44 -1.06
C ASP A 8 -15.70 -9.09 -0.93
N GLU A 9 -16.18 -8.50 -2.05
CA GLU A 9 -16.72 -7.14 -2.15
C GLU A 9 -15.84 -6.05 -1.50
N ALA A 10 -14.54 -6.32 -1.41
CA ALA A 10 -13.59 -5.49 -0.70
C ALA A 10 -13.30 -4.19 -1.44
N THR A 11 -12.91 -3.17 -0.69
CA THR A 11 -12.33 -1.94 -1.24
C THR A 11 -10.86 -1.87 -0.84
N VAL A 12 -9.97 -1.60 -1.79
CA VAL A 12 -8.53 -1.57 -1.55
C VAL A 12 -7.86 -0.44 -2.32
N ILE A 13 -6.75 0.06 -1.77
CA ILE A 13 -5.78 0.87 -2.52
C ILE A 13 -4.76 -0.09 -3.13
N SER A 14 -4.59 -0.03 -4.45
CA SER A 14 -3.66 -0.86 -5.21
C SER A 14 -2.66 -0.01 -5.98
N ILE A 15 -1.38 -0.36 -5.88
CA ILE A 15 -0.32 0.24 -6.70
C ILE A 15 -0.06 -0.69 -7.89
N LEU A 16 -0.39 -0.25 -9.10
CA LEU A 16 -0.27 -1.05 -10.33
C LEU A 16 0.45 -0.26 -11.41
N PRO A 17 1.21 -0.94 -12.29
CA PRO A 17 1.79 -0.28 -13.45
C PRO A 17 0.69 0.13 -14.45
N LEU A 18 0.84 1.27 -15.10
CA LEU A 18 0.00 1.65 -16.22
C LEU A 18 0.35 0.75 -17.42
N TRP A 19 -0.39 -0.34 -17.59
CA TRP A 19 -0.04 -1.38 -18.55
C TRP A 19 -1.26 -1.90 -19.34
N PRO A 20 -1.73 -1.15 -20.36
CA PRO A 20 -2.97 -1.46 -21.09
C PRO A 20 -3.01 -2.82 -21.77
N THR A 21 -1.85 -3.36 -22.15
CA THR A 21 -1.73 -4.65 -22.85
C THR A 21 -1.79 -5.87 -21.92
N GLN A 22 -1.75 -5.67 -20.60
CA GLN A 22 -1.81 -6.78 -19.64
C GLN A 22 -3.25 -7.25 -19.43
N GLY A 23 -3.47 -8.57 -19.40
CA GLY A 23 -4.81 -9.16 -19.30
C GLY A 23 -5.58 -8.79 -18.02
N TRP A 24 -4.88 -8.39 -16.95
CA TRP A 24 -5.50 -7.93 -15.70
C TRP A 24 -5.92 -6.45 -15.73
N PHE A 25 -5.36 -5.63 -16.63
CA PHE A 25 -5.57 -4.18 -16.63
C PHE A 25 -7.02 -3.77 -16.93
N PRO A 26 -7.72 -4.36 -17.92
CA PRO A 26 -9.14 -4.07 -18.13
C PRO A 26 -10.02 -4.40 -16.92
N LEU A 27 -9.68 -5.45 -16.15
CA LEU A 27 -10.40 -5.79 -14.94
C LEU A 27 -10.16 -4.75 -13.84
N ALA A 28 -8.92 -4.26 -13.68
CA ALA A 28 -8.62 -3.20 -12.73
C ALA A 28 -9.43 -1.92 -13.01
N LEU A 29 -9.53 -1.51 -14.29
CA LEU A 29 -10.34 -0.35 -14.67
C LEU A 29 -11.84 -0.52 -14.41
N LYS A 30 -12.37 -1.74 -14.56
CA LYS A 30 -13.78 -2.05 -14.24
C LYS A 30 -14.07 -2.03 -12.74
N LEU A 31 -13.07 -2.30 -11.91
CA LEU A 31 -13.19 -2.28 -10.45
C LEU A 31 -12.89 -0.88 -9.88
N LEU A 32 -12.59 0.10 -10.72
CA LEU A 32 -12.19 1.42 -10.27
C LEU A 32 -13.35 2.13 -9.57
N ALA A 33 -13.11 2.53 -8.32
CA ALA A 33 -14.09 3.25 -7.50
C ALA A 33 -13.90 4.77 -7.54
N GLU A 34 -12.66 5.22 -7.69
CA GLU A 34 -12.29 6.63 -7.77
C GLU A 34 -11.25 6.87 -8.86
N HIS A 35 -11.11 8.12 -9.32
CA HIS A 35 -10.13 8.49 -10.33
C HIS A 35 -8.69 8.09 -9.90
N PRO A 36 -7.90 7.43 -10.77
CA PRO A 36 -6.58 6.98 -10.41
C PRO A 36 -5.58 8.14 -10.46
N PHE A 37 -4.49 8.02 -9.71
CA PHE A 37 -3.38 8.96 -9.76
C PHE A 37 -2.09 8.29 -10.23
N LEU A 38 -1.26 9.03 -10.95
CA LEU A 38 0.14 8.65 -11.19
C LEU A 38 0.94 8.88 -9.92
N LEU A 39 1.81 7.94 -9.59
CA LEU A 39 2.78 8.15 -8.52
C LEU A 39 3.94 9.01 -9.02
N LEU A 40 4.39 9.96 -8.19
CA LEU A 40 5.60 10.74 -8.46
C LEU A 40 6.77 9.79 -8.74
N ARG A 41 7.52 10.03 -9.82
CA ARG A 41 8.67 9.21 -10.21
C ARG A 41 9.77 9.32 -9.15
N GLY A 42 9.86 8.32 -8.28
CA GLY A 42 11.08 7.99 -7.54
C GLY A 42 11.88 6.91 -8.29
N SER A 43 13.16 6.73 -7.93
CA SER A 43 13.91 5.57 -8.41
C SER A 43 13.21 4.30 -7.92
N LEU A 44 12.77 3.45 -8.86
CA LEU A 44 12.17 2.15 -8.53
C LEU A 44 13.30 1.19 -8.16
N VAL A 45 13.75 1.25 -6.91
CA VAL A 45 14.80 0.38 -6.38
C VAL A 45 14.22 -0.99 -6.02
N LEU A 46 14.94 -2.05 -6.36
CA LEU A 46 14.57 -3.41 -6.00
C LEU A 46 14.82 -3.63 -4.50
N LEU A 47 13.79 -4.04 -3.76
CA LEU A 47 13.91 -4.35 -2.33
C LEU A 47 14.91 -5.48 -2.05
N GLN A 48 15.11 -6.39 -3.01
CA GLN A 48 16.03 -7.53 -2.88
C GLN A 48 17.50 -7.13 -3.05
N VAL A 49 17.78 -6.01 -3.73
CA VAL A 49 19.15 -5.57 -4.04
C VAL A 49 19.23 -4.06 -3.82
N PRO A 50 19.67 -3.62 -2.63
CA PRO A 50 19.82 -2.21 -2.30
C PRO A 50 20.67 -1.49 -3.36
N GLY A 51 20.17 -0.36 -3.86
CA GLY A 51 20.86 0.46 -4.88
C GLY A 51 20.62 0.02 -6.34
N LEU A 52 20.09 -1.18 -6.59
CA LEU A 52 19.77 -1.60 -7.95
C LEU A 52 18.40 -1.08 -8.37
N THR A 53 18.40 -0.22 -9.38
CA THR A 53 17.15 0.27 -9.98
C THR A 53 16.58 -0.80 -10.90
N HIS A 54 15.26 -0.99 -10.89
CA HIS A 54 14.56 -1.95 -11.74
C HIS A 54 14.95 -1.73 -13.22
N PRO A 55 15.30 -2.77 -14.00
CA PRO A 55 15.75 -2.62 -15.40
C PRO A 55 14.78 -1.85 -16.30
N GLN A 56 13.49 -1.93 -15.99
CA GLN A 56 12.42 -1.23 -16.71
C GLN A 56 11.88 0.02 -15.98
N ALA A 57 12.61 0.56 -14.99
CA ALA A 57 12.13 1.70 -14.20
C ALA A 57 11.73 2.92 -15.04
N ALA A 58 12.40 3.15 -16.17
CA ALA A 58 12.07 4.22 -17.11
C ALA A 58 10.71 4.01 -17.82
N LYS A 59 10.28 2.76 -18.00
CA LYS A 59 9.05 2.37 -18.71
C LYS A 59 7.87 2.12 -17.77
N LEU A 60 8.14 1.74 -16.51
CA LEU A 60 7.12 1.46 -15.51
C LEU A 60 6.58 2.75 -14.90
N ARG A 61 5.47 3.24 -15.46
CA ARG A 61 4.68 4.30 -14.83
C ARG A 61 3.75 3.67 -13.80
N MET A 62 3.99 3.94 -12.52
CA MET A 62 3.16 3.40 -11.45
C MET A 62 1.94 4.30 -11.19
N THR A 63 0.82 3.66 -10.88
CA THR A 63 -0.45 4.33 -10.55
C THR A 63 -0.96 3.83 -9.21
N ALA A 64 -1.60 4.73 -8.45
CA ALA A 64 -2.42 4.37 -7.31
C ALA A 64 -3.89 4.37 -7.74
N MET A 65 -4.58 3.25 -7.47
CA MET A 65 -5.97 3.05 -7.82
C MET A 65 -6.75 2.62 -6.58
N ILE A 66 -7.94 3.17 -6.37
CA ILE A 66 -8.92 2.60 -5.44
C ILE A 66 -9.79 1.63 -6.22
N LEU A 67 -9.71 0.35 -5.86
CA LEU A 67 -10.44 -0.74 -6.49
C LEU A 67 -11.50 -1.26 -5.51
N SER A 68 -12.75 -1.37 -5.97
CA SER A 68 -13.86 -1.88 -5.17
C SER A 68 -14.60 -3.00 -5.88
N GLY A 69 -14.83 -4.10 -5.15
CA GLY A 69 -15.72 -5.17 -5.56
C GLY A 69 -17.19 -4.77 -5.49
N ASN A 70 -17.54 -3.83 -4.59
CA ASN A 70 -18.89 -3.37 -4.36
C ASN A 70 -19.47 -2.66 -5.61
N PRO A 71 -20.58 -3.16 -6.20
CA PRO A 71 -21.19 -2.57 -7.39
C PRO A 71 -21.58 -1.10 -7.26
N LEU A 72 -21.98 -0.66 -6.05
CA LEU A 72 -22.46 0.70 -5.80
C LEU A 72 -21.33 1.73 -5.76
N LYS A 73 -20.10 1.30 -5.46
CA LYS A 73 -18.92 2.18 -5.38
C LYS A 73 -18.14 2.24 -6.71
N LYS A 74 -18.56 1.55 -7.77
CA LYS A 74 -17.84 1.52 -9.06
C LYS A 74 -18.14 2.78 -9.87
N GLN A 75 -17.09 3.51 -10.26
CA GLN A 75 -17.21 4.60 -11.23
C GLN A 75 -16.98 4.11 -12.66
N GLY A 76 -16.14 3.10 -12.86
CA GLY A 76 -15.84 2.53 -14.18
C GLY A 76 -15.19 3.55 -15.13
N LEU A 77 -13.87 3.47 -15.32
CA LEU A 77 -13.19 4.39 -16.24
C LEU A 77 -13.24 3.85 -17.67
N SER A 78 -13.76 4.65 -18.62
CA SER A 78 -13.58 4.38 -20.06
C SER A 78 -12.08 4.28 -20.38
N LYS A 79 -11.71 3.33 -21.26
CA LYS A 79 -10.33 3.14 -21.73
C LYS A 79 -9.74 4.43 -22.32
N GLU A 80 -10.56 5.23 -22.98
CA GLU A 80 -10.15 6.47 -23.66
C GLU A 80 -9.90 7.62 -22.67
N VAL A 81 -10.58 7.61 -21.52
CA VAL A 81 -10.43 8.63 -20.46
C VAL A 81 -9.23 8.34 -19.55
N ALA A 82 -8.84 7.07 -19.43
CA ALA A 82 -7.73 6.61 -18.59
C ALA A 82 -6.36 7.13 -19.03
N GLU A 83 -6.14 7.31 -20.34
CA GLU A 83 -4.87 7.81 -20.88
C GLU A 83 -4.71 9.33 -20.73
N PHE A 84 -5.80 10.09 -20.63
CA PHE A 84 -5.78 11.55 -20.71
C PHE A 84 -5.84 12.27 -19.34
N LEU A 85 -6.34 11.63 -18.27
CA LEU A 85 -6.64 12.32 -16.99
C LEU A 85 -5.85 11.87 -15.76
N LEU A 86 -4.76 11.13 -15.91
CA LEU A 86 -3.95 10.72 -14.76
C LEU A 86 -3.14 11.88 -14.18
N ARG A 87 -3.69 12.55 -13.18
CA ARG A 87 -2.99 13.55 -12.36
C ARG A 87 -1.96 12.86 -11.48
N VAL A 88 -0.90 13.58 -11.13
CA VAL A 88 0.11 13.08 -10.20
C VAL A 88 -0.39 13.20 -8.77
N ALA A 89 -0.28 12.13 -7.99
CA ALA A 89 -0.69 12.10 -6.59
C ALA A 89 0.24 12.99 -5.75
N SER A 90 -0.33 13.85 -4.92
CA SER A 90 0.42 14.47 -3.83
C SER A 90 0.57 13.49 -2.66
N ARG A 91 1.57 13.72 -1.79
CA ARG A 91 1.71 12.96 -0.54
C ARG A 91 0.44 13.05 0.31
N ASP A 92 -0.18 14.23 0.37
CA ASP A 92 -1.39 14.46 1.14
C ASP A 92 -2.61 13.74 0.56
N THR A 93 -2.70 13.64 -0.78
CA THR A 93 -3.73 12.84 -1.47
C THR A 93 -3.64 11.38 -1.04
N LEU A 94 -2.47 10.76 -1.15
CA LEU A 94 -2.27 9.36 -0.77
C LEU A 94 -2.53 9.12 0.72
N ARG A 95 -2.13 10.08 1.57
CA ARG A 95 -2.38 10.02 3.01
C ARG A 95 -3.87 10.07 3.34
N ARG A 96 -4.65 10.91 2.66
CA ARG A 96 -6.12 10.99 2.83
C ARG A 96 -6.77 9.68 2.39
N TRP A 97 -6.47 9.20 1.19
CA TRP A 97 -6.94 7.91 0.69
C TRP A 97 -6.68 6.78 1.69
N THR A 98 -5.46 6.69 2.24
CA THR A 98 -5.12 5.65 3.22
C THR A 98 -5.95 5.80 4.49
N ARG A 99 -6.15 7.02 5.00
CA ARG A 99 -6.96 7.26 6.20
C ARG A 99 -8.43 6.93 5.97
N ASP A 100 -8.99 7.32 4.83
CA ASP A 100 -10.40 7.09 4.53
C ASP A 100 -10.65 5.60 4.32
N LEU A 101 -9.74 4.88 3.66
CA LEU A 101 -9.80 3.42 3.57
C LEU A 101 -9.76 2.75 4.96
N MET A 102 -8.90 3.23 5.86
CA MET A 102 -8.84 2.71 7.23
C MET A 102 -10.16 2.96 7.99
N LYS A 103 -10.78 4.13 7.83
CA LYS A 103 -12.11 4.41 8.43
C LYS A 103 -13.19 3.49 7.85
N ASP A 104 -13.21 3.33 6.53
CA ASP A 104 -14.16 2.45 5.83
C ASP A 104 -14.01 0.99 6.28
N ALA A 105 -12.79 0.58 6.66
CA ALA A 105 -12.51 -0.73 7.24
C ALA A 105 -12.85 -0.83 8.75
N GLY A 106 -13.42 0.21 9.36
CA GLY A 106 -13.79 0.25 10.78
C GLY A 106 -12.61 0.45 11.73
N ILE A 107 -11.46 0.90 11.24
CA ILE A 107 -10.27 1.14 12.08
C ILE A 107 -10.39 2.50 12.76
N ASP A 108 -10.30 2.51 14.09
CA ASP A 108 -10.27 3.73 14.88
C ASP A 108 -8.97 4.52 14.65
N LEU A 109 -9.09 5.65 13.94
CA LEU A 109 -7.98 6.52 13.59
C LEU A 109 -7.44 7.38 14.74
N SER A 110 -8.15 7.43 15.88
CA SER A 110 -7.62 8.07 17.11
C SER A 110 -6.52 7.23 17.74
N ILE A 111 -6.57 5.90 17.52
CA ILE A 111 -5.61 4.92 18.02
C ILE A 111 -4.61 4.54 16.93
N PHE A 112 -5.10 4.22 15.72
CA PHE A 112 -4.29 3.67 14.63
C PHE A 112 -4.20 4.64 13.46
N ALA A 113 -3.00 5.16 13.20
CA ALA A 113 -2.73 5.98 12.03
C ALA A 113 -2.03 5.14 10.94
N PRO A 114 -1.96 5.61 9.68
CA PRO A 114 -1.25 4.90 8.61
C PRO A 114 0.19 4.48 8.95
N HIS A 115 0.89 5.24 9.81
CA HIS A 115 2.24 4.89 10.24
C HIS A 115 2.29 3.77 11.30
N SER A 116 1.16 3.48 11.98
CA SER A 116 1.06 2.40 12.96
C SER A 116 1.30 1.03 12.33
N THR A 117 0.94 0.83 11.05
CA THR A 117 1.22 -0.41 10.31
C THR A 117 2.72 -0.70 10.25
N ARG A 118 3.53 0.34 9.97
CA ARG A 118 5.00 0.20 9.96
C ARG A 118 5.51 -0.17 11.36
N SER A 119 5.06 0.54 12.40
CA SER A 119 5.46 0.24 13.78
C SER A 119 5.09 -1.18 14.22
N ALA A 120 3.90 -1.66 13.86
CA ALA A 120 3.45 -3.03 14.15
C ALA A 120 4.31 -4.07 13.43
N ALA A 121 4.51 -3.91 12.12
CA ALA A 121 5.33 -4.83 11.32
C ALA A 121 6.77 -4.92 11.85
N THR A 122 7.39 -3.79 12.18
CA THR A 122 8.77 -3.80 12.68
C THR A 122 8.87 -4.34 14.10
N SER A 123 7.88 -4.07 14.96
CA SER A 123 7.82 -4.70 16.30
C SER A 123 7.70 -6.21 16.20
N LYS A 124 6.93 -6.73 15.24
CA LYS A 124 6.88 -8.19 14.98
C LYS A 124 8.21 -8.73 14.46
N ALA A 125 8.84 -8.02 13.52
CA ALA A 125 10.15 -8.42 12.99
C ALA A 125 11.21 -8.53 14.10
N THR A 126 11.18 -7.69 15.15
CA THR A 126 12.12 -7.81 16.27
C THR A 126 11.96 -9.08 17.09
N MET A 127 10.86 -9.81 16.96
CA MET A 127 10.69 -11.11 17.60
C MET A 127 11.40 -12.24 16.84
N THR A 128 11.72 -12.04 15.56
CA THR A 128 12.22 -13.09 14.66
C THR A 128 13.59 -12.79 14.06
N LEU A 129 13.98 -11.52 13.96
CA LEU A 129 15.22 -11.08 13.31
C LEU A 129 16.11 -10.25 14.26
N PRO A 130 17.44 -10.32 14.08
CA PRO A 130 18.37 -9.43 14.77
C PRO A 130 18.07 -7.96 14.48
N LEU A 131 18.25 -7.11 15.50
CA LEU A 131 17.95 -5.69 15.39
C LEU A 131 18.80 -4.98 14.34
N SER A 132 20.08 -5.35 14.20
CA SER A 132 20.97 -4.81 13.15
C SER A 132 20.41 -5.02 11.75
N THR A 133 19.94 -6.23 11.44
CA THR A 133 19.30 -6.56 10.15
C THR A 133 18.05 -5.71 9.91
N ILE A 134 17.24 -5.47 10.94
CA ILE A 134 16.04 -4.64 10.83
C ILE A 134 16.41 -3.18 10.58
N LEU A 135 17.37 -2.62 11.32
CA LEU A 135 17.83 -1.23 11.16
C LEU A 135 18.40 -1.01 9.75
N GLU A 136 19.19 -1.95 9.25
CA GLU A 136 19.73 -1.93 7.89
C GLU A 136 18.61 -2.01 6.84
N THR A 137 17.67 -2.95 6.99
CA THR A 137 16.58 -3.17 6.02
C THR A 137 15.60 -2.00 5.96
N VAL A 138 15.28 -1.40 7.11
CA VAL A 138 14.31 -0.29 7.21
C VAL A 138 14.99 1.06 6.96
N GLY A 139 16.32 1.10 6.90
CA GLY A 139 17.11 2.29 6.60
C GLY A 139 17.15 3.29 7.77
N TRP A 140 17.16 2.80 9.02
CA TRP A 140 17.33 3.66 10.19
C TRP A 140 18.77 3.71 10.64
N SER A 141 19.31 4.93 10.69
CA SER A 141 20.68 5.19 11.13
C SER A 141 20.87 5.02 12.63
N GLN A 142 19.79 5.05 13.43
CA GLN A 142 19.86 5.07 14.89
C GLN A 142 18.81 4.15 15.52
N GLU A 143 19.27 3.23 16.37
CA GLU A 143 18.41 2.36 17.17
C GLU A 143 17.45 3.14 18.07
N SER A 144 17.91 4.26 18.64
CA SER A 144 17.09 5.09 19.52
C SER A 144 15.82 5.62 18.83
N THR A 145 15.89 5.90 17.52
CA THR A 145 14.74 6.30 16.72
C THR A 145 13.74 5.15 16.58
N PHE A 146 14.25 3.93 16.35
CA PHE A 146 13.43 2.73 16.33
C PHE A 146 12.75 2.50 17.68
N ALA A 147 13.52 2.46 18.77
CA ALA A 147 13.03 2.17 20.10
C ALA A 147 11.93 3.14 20.55
N ARG A 148 12.09 4.43 20.25
CA ARG A 148 11.13 5.47 20.65
C ARG A 148 9.84 5.45 19.83
N HIS A 149 9.95 5.33 18.52
CA HIS A 149 8.82 5.61 17.61
C HIS A 149 8.15 4.36 17.05
N TYR A 150 8.89 3.26 16.94
CA TYR A 150 8.47 2.10 16.16
C TYR A 150 8.41 0.80 16.97
N LYS A 151 9.24 0.63 18.01
CA LYS A 151 9.16 -0.50 18.95
C LYS A 151 7.96 -0.30 19.88
N LYS A 152 6.81 -0.87 19.51
CA LYS A 152 5.58 -0.84 20.31
C LYS A 152 5.40 -2.19 21.02
N PRO A 153 4.94 -2.19 22.29
CA PRO A 153 4.64 -3.45 22.97
C PRO A 153 3.54 -4.18 22.20
N LEU A 154 3.82 -5.42 21.81
CA LEU A 154 2.81 -6.30 21.21
C LEU A 154 2.06 -6.96 22.36
N CYS A 155 0.75 -6.69 22.46
CA CYS A 155 -0.07 -7.34 23.46
C CYS A 155 -0.26 -8.81 23.07
N LYS A 156 0.11 -9.74 23.96
CA LYS A 156 -0.13 -11.18 23.78
C LYS A 156 -1.57 -11.60 24.13
N GLN A 157 -2.46 -10.64 24.38
CA GLN A 157 -3.84 -10.97 24.73
C GLN A 157 -4.63 -11.40 23.49
N GLY A 158 -4.94 -12.69 23.44
CA GLY A 158 -5.88 -13.30 22.50
C GLY A 158 -5.23 -13.86 21.23
N GLN A 159 -5.83 -14.94 20.71
CA GLN A 159 -5.42 -15.64 19.50
C GLN A 159 -5.43 -14.74 18.24
N PHE A 160 -6.19 -13.64 18.27
CA PHE A 160 -6.35 -12.74 17.12
C PHE A 160 -5.07 -11.97 16.77
N GLY A 161 -4.37 -11.41 17.77
CA GLY A 161 -3.12 -10.67 17.51
C GLY A 161 -2.02 -11.56 16.96
N GLU A 162 -2.03 -12.84 17.35
CA GLU A 162 -1.10 -13.84 16.84
C GLU A 162 -1.45 -14.25 15.40
N ALA A 163 -2.74 -14.48 15.09
CA ALA A 163 -3.21 -14.83 13.75
C ALA A 163 -3.05 -13.70 12.71
N VAL A 164 -3.17 -12.43 13.11
CA VAL A 164 -2.98 -11.28 12.20
C VAL A 164 -1.50 -11.02 11.92
N LEU A 165 -0.61 -11.43 12.83
CA LEU A 165 0.84 -11.19 12.74
C LEU A 165 1.66 -12.45 12.42
N ALA A 166 1.02 -13.58 12.09
CA ALA A 166 1.67 -14.82 11.66
C ALA A 166 1.82 -14.83 10.13
#